data_AF-A0A3B8W707-F1
#
_entry.id   AF-A0A3B8W707-F1
#
_cell.length_a   1.000
_cell.length_b   1.000
_cell.length_c   1.000
_cell.angle_alpha   90.00
_cell.angle_beta   90.00
_cell.angle_gamma   90.00
#
_symmetry.space_group_name_H-M   'P 1'
#
loop_
_entity.id
_entity.type
_entity.pdbx_description
1 polymer ?
#
loop_
_entity_poly.entity_id
_entity_poly.type
_entity_poly.pdbx_seq_one_letter_code
_entity_poly.pdbx_strand_id
1 'polypeptide(L)'
;NFYGEDFQIEYPTGAGQLRNLQQIADDLAERLISIFRKDESGARPLYGTDVLLQSDEHFDDLLLFHEYFDGDTGRGLGANHQTGWTALVAKLIQPTFQRG
;
A
#
# COMPACT_ATOMS: atom_id res chain seq x y z
N ASN A 1 6.36 -3.10 -25.90
CA ASN A 1 6.90 -3.28 -24.54
C ASN A 1 8.41 -3.44 -24.62
N PHE A 2 9.16 -2.50 -24.05
CA PHE A 2 10.62 -2.44 -24.20
C PHE A 2 11.36 -3.49 -23.33
N TYR A 3 10.80 -3.88 -22.18
CA TYR A 3 11.43 -4.85 -21.25
C TYR A 3 10.70 -6.20 -21.09
N GLY A 4 9.52 -6.38 -21.68
CA GLY A 4 8.83 -7.68 -21.78
C GLY A 4 8.78 -8.51 -20.49
N GLU A 5 8.68 -9.83 -20.63
CA GLU A 5 8.76 -10.79 -19.52
C GLU A 5 10.19 -11.34 -19.33
N ASP A 6 11.03 -11.20 -20.36
CA ASP A 6 12.40 -11.75 -20.41
C ASP A 6 13.39 -10.96 -19.55
N PHE A 7 13.14 -9.66 -19.32
CA PHE A 7 13.97 -8.87 -18.41
C PHE A 7 13.51 -9.12 -16.97
N GLN A 8 14.29 -9.92 -16.26
CA GLN A 8 14.02 -10.28 -14.87
C GLN A 8 15.16 -9.84 -13.96
N ILE A 9 14.80 -9.37 -12.77
CA ILE A 9 15.74 -9.01 -11.72
C ILE A 9 15.31 -9.66 -10.41
N GLU A 10 16.26 -9.81 -9.48
CA GLU A 10 15.95 -10.33 -8.17
C GLU A 10 15.07 -9.34 -7.40
N TYR A 11 13.94 -9.83 -6.90
CA TYR A 11 13.01 -9.03 -6.10
C TYR A 11 12.20 -9.92 -5.13
N PRO A 12 12.13 -9.56 -3.83
CA PRO A 12 12.94 -8.52 -3.18
C PRO A 12 14.43 -8.87 -3.20
N THR A 13 15.29 -7.85 -3.12
CA THR A 13 16.75 -8.06 -3.12
C THR A 13 17.16 -9.05 -2.02
N GLY A 14 17.93 -10.07 -2.38
CA GLY A 14 18.39 -11.13 -1.46
C GLY A 14 17.42 -12.29 -1.25
N ALA A 15 16.25 -12.29 -1.89
CA ALA A 15 15.27 -13.38 -1.79
C ALA A 15 15.54 -14.55 -2.77
N GLY A 16 16.46 -14.40 -3.72
CA GLY A 16 16.75 -15.38 -4.77
C GLY A 16 15.62 -15.55 -5.80
N GLN A 17 14.54 -14.78 -5.71
CA GLN A 17 13.40 -14.84 -6.62
C GLN A 17 13.57 -13.83 -7.75
N LEU A 18 13.60 -14.30 -9.00
CA LEU A 18 13.57 -13.44 -10.18
C LEU A 18 12.13 -13.07 -10.53
N ARG A 19 11.89 -11.78 -10.79
CA ARG A 19 10.60 -11.24 -11.26
C ARG A 19 10.80 -10.26 -12.40
N ASN A 20 9.82 -10.17 -13.29
CA ASN A 20 9.79 -9.14 -14.32
C ASN A 20 9.26 -7.80 -13.75
N LEU A 21 9.45 -6.70 -14.49
CA LEU A 21 9.07 -5.36 -14.02
C LEU A 21 7.57 -5.22 -13.72
N GLN A 22 6.71 -5.93 -14.46
CA GLN A 22 5.26 -5.88 -14.22
C GLN A 22 4.90 -6.52 -12.88
N GLN A 23 5.46 -7.70 -12.59
CA GLN A 23 5.25 -8.40 -11.32
C GLN A 23 5.78 -7.59 -10.14
N ILE A 24 6.91 -6.89 -10.31
CA ILE A 24 7.47 -6.02 -9.27
C ILE A 24 6.57 -4.80 -9.04
N ALA A 25 6.09 -4.17 -10.12
CA ALA A 25 5.17 -3.05 -10.02
C ALA A 25 3.85 -3.43 -9.33
N ASP A 26 3.31 -4.62 -9.65
CA ASP A 26 2.09 -5.13 -9.03
C ASP A 26 2.28 -5.43 -7.54
N ASP A 27 3.41 -6.03 -7.16
CA ASP A 27 3.77 -6.29 -5.76
C ASP A 27 3.91 -4.98 -4.95
N LEU A 28 4.61 -3.99 -5.50
CA LEU A 28 4.74 -2.67 -4.87
C LEU A 28 3.39 -1.95 -4.76
N ALA A 29 2.53 -2.05 -5.78
CA ALA A 29 1.19 -1.47 -5.75
C ALA A 29 0.36 -2.11 -4.63
N GLU A 30 0.36 -3.44 -4.51
CA GLU A 30 -0.36 -4.14 -3.45
C GLU A 30 0.15 -3.76 -2.05
N ARG A 31 1.48 -3.64 -1.87
CA ARG A 31 2.07 -3.18 -0.61
C ARG A 31 1.68 -1.74 -0.24
N LEU A 32 1.53 -0.85 -1.22
CA LEU A 32 1.04 0.51 -0.96
C LEU A 32 -0.45 0.53 -0.62
N ILE A 33 -1.25 -0.29 -1.30
CA ILE A 33 -2.69 -0.41 -1.03
C ILE A 33 -2.91 -1.04 0.35
N SER A 34 -2.09 -2.01 0.76
CA SER A 34 -2.24 -2.72 2.04
C SER A 34 -2.09 -1.79 3.25
N ILE A 35 -1.40 -0.65 3.12
CA ILE A 35 -1.34 0.39 4.17
C ILE A 35 -2.74 0.84 4.59
N PHE A 36 -3.67 0.88 3.63
CA PHE A 36 -5.05 1.31 3.84
C PHE A 36 -6.00 0.16 4.18
N ARG A 37 -5.56 -1.10 4.10
CA ARG A 37 -6.43 -2.26 4.36
C ARG A 37 -6.29 -2.73 5.80
N LYS A 38 -7.33 -3.37 6.30
CA LYS A 38 -7.24 -4.13 7.54
C LYS A 38 -6.39 -5.37 7.29
N ASP A 39 -5.47 -5.65 8.20
CA ASP A 39 -4.73 -6.91 8.25
C ASP A 39 -5.55 -8.02 8.92
N GLU A 40 -4.92 -9.17 9.16
CA GLU A 40 -5.52 -10.33 9.82
C GLU A 40 -5.99 -10.05 11.26
N SER A 41 -5.41 -9.03 11.91
CA SER A 41 -5.80 -8.58 13.25
C SER A 41 -6.94 -7.56 13.22
N GLY A 42 -7.36 -7.11 12.03
CA GLY A 42 -8.36 -6.08 11.85
C GLY A 42 -7.81 -4.66 11.91
N ALA A 43 -6.48 -4.49 12.04
CA ALA A 43 -5.82 -3.19 12.16
C ALA A 43 -5.36 -2.68 10.79
N ARG A 44 -5.37 -1.35 10.60
CA ARG A 44 -4.80 -0.71 9.41
C ARG A 44 -3.42 -0.14 9.72
N PRO A 45 -2.37 -0.44 8.94
CA PRO A 45 -1.05 0.15 9.15
C PRO A 45 -1.07 1.68 9.22
N LEU A 46 -1.93 2.34 8.43
CA LEU A 46 -2.01 3.81 8.37
C LEU A 46 -2.26 4.48 9.73
N TYR A 47 -3.01 3.84 10.64
CA TYR A 47 -3.31 4.39 11.97
C TYR A 47 -2.25 4.02 13.00
N GLY A 48 -1.33 3.11 12.68
CA GLY A 48 -0.29 2.63 13.58
C GLY A 48 -0.87 2.19 14.92
N THR A 49 -0.44 2.83 16.00
CA THR A 49 -0.86 2.52 17.39
C THR A 49 -2.01 3.39 17.90
N ASP A 50 -2.69 4.17 17.04
CA ASP A 50 -3.83 4.99 17.47
C ASP A 50 -5.05 4.10 17.73
N VAL A 51 -5.28 3.76 19.01
CA VAL A 51 -6.34 2.83 19.42
C VAL A 51 -7.72 3.32 19.01
N LEU A 52 -7.97 4.64 19.07
CA LEU A 52 -9.27 5.21 18.74
C LEU A 52 -9.58 4.96 17.26
N LEU A 53 -8.66 5.34 16.38
CA LEU A 53 -8.86 5.19 14.93
C LEU A 53 -8.83 3.73 14.47
N GLN A 54 -8.19 2.83 15.21
CA GLN A 54 -8.13 1.41 14.89
C GLN A 54 -9.38 0.62 15.29
N SER A 55 -10.02 0.97 16.40
CA SER A 55 -10.98 0.07 17.07
C SER A 55 -12.37 0.65 17.32
N ASP A 56 -12.54 1.97 17.22
CA ASP A 56 -13.84 2.59 17.40
C ASP A 56 -14.68 2.43 16.13
N GLU A 57 -15.87 1.85 16.28
CA GLU A 57 -16.79 1.55 15.17
C GLU A 57 -17.20 2.78 14.36
N HIS A 58 -17.17 3.97 14.96
CA HIS A 58 -17.53 5.21 14.28
C HIS A 58 -16.43 5.72 13.34
N PHE A 59 -15.20 5.23 13.49
CA PHE A 59 -14.05 5.64 12.68
C PHE A 59 -13.61 4.57 11.68
N ASP A 60 -14.23 3.38 11.69
CA ASP A 60 -13.74 2.19 10.99
C ASP A 60 -13.54 2.37 9.47
N ASP A 61 -14.43 3.17 8.87
CA ASP A 61 -14.44 3.50 7.44
C ASP A 61 -13.96 4.94 7.14
N LEU A 62 -13.52 5.69 8.16
CA LEU A 62 -13.06 7.07 8.01
C LEU A 62 -11.56 7.12 7.71
N LEU A 63 -11.19 6.67 6.51
CA LEU A 63 -9.81 6.65 6.04
C LEU A 63 -9.19 8.05 5.97
N LEU A 64 -8.06 8.21 6.65
CA LEU A 64 -7.24 9.40 6.58
C LEU A 64 -6.19 9.29 5.48
N PHE A 65 -5.91 10.42 4.83
CA PHE A 65 -4.92 10.51 3.77
C PHE A 65 -3.74 11.33 4.27
N HIS A 66 -2.73 10.62 4.77
CA HIS A 66 -1.53 11.23 5.33
C HIS A 66 -0.57 11.73 4.24
N GLU A 67 0.24 12.73 4.58
CA GLU A 67 1.20 13.35 3.68
C GLU A 67 2.33 12.40 3.28
N TYR A 68 2.81 11.62 4.24
CA TYR A 68 3.82 10.58 4.07
C TYR A 68 3.61 9.45 5.09
N PHE A 69 4.30 8.33 4.88
CA PHE A 69 4.17 7.12 5.69
C PHE A 69 5.55 6.67 6.19
N ASP A 70 5.57 6.11 7.40
CA ASP A 70 6.75 5.46 7.96
C ASP A 70 7.11 4.21 7.11
N GLY A 71 8.38 4.06 6.74
CA GLY A 71 8.81 3.02 5.80
C GLY A 71 8.80 1.60 6.35
N ASP A 72 8.89 1.45 7.68
CA ASP A 72 8.92 0.15 8.34
C ASP A 72 7.52 -0.30 8.75
N THR A 73 6.70 0.64 9.21
CA THR A 73 5.39 0.35 9.82
C THR A 73 4.19 0.72 8.94
N GLY A 74 4.37 1.60 7.95
CA GLY A 74 3.28 2.14 7.15
C GLY A 74 2.40 3.15 7.89
N ARG A 75 2.77 3.60 9.10
CA ARG A 75 2.00 4.61 9.86
C ARG A 75 1.98 5.94 9.13
N GLY A 76 0.79 6.53 9.00
CA GLY A 76 0.60 7.86 8.42
C GLY A 76 1.17 8.99 9.29
N LEU A 77 1.79 9.97 8.65
CA LEU A 77 2.48 11.10 9.29
C LEU A 77 2.17 12.42 8.54
N GLY A 78 2.43 13.55 9.20
CA GLY A 78 2.16 14.88 8.64
C GLY A 78 0.66 15.21 8.57
N ALA A 79 0.28 16.06 7.60
CA ALA A 79 -1.12 16.42 7.40
C ALA A 79 -1.96 15.18 7.02
N ASN A 80 -3.15 15.02 7.62
CA ASN A 80 -3.99 13.82 7.51
C ASN A 80 -5.19 13.94 6.55
N HIS A 81 -5.31 15.09 5.87
CA HIS A 81 -6.31 15.36 4.82
C HIS A 81 -5.63 15.66 3.48
N GLN A 82 -4.48 15.04 3.22
CA GLN A 82 -3.75 15.14 1.95
C GLN A 82 -4.43 14.28 0.89
N THR A 83 -5.58 14.73 0.38
CA THR A 83 -6.26 14.07 -0.75
C THR A 83 -5.67 14.49 -2.10
N GLY A 84 -4.37 14.80 -2.13
CA GLY A 84 -3.63 15.19 -3.32
C GLY A 84 -2.93 13.97 -3.93
N TRP A 85 -1.64 13.80 -3.64
CA TRP A 85 -0.87 12.67 -4.17
C TRP A 85 -1.19 11.37 -3.47
N THR A 86 -1.56 11.38 -2.19
CA THR A 86 -1.92 10.15 -1.47
C THR A 86 -3.20 9.53 -2.03
N ALA A 87 -4.11 10.34 -2.60
CA ALA A 87 -5.29 9.85 -3.31
C ALA A 87 -4.97 9.05 -4.58
N LEU A 88 -3.73 9.12 -5.10
CA LEU A 88 -3.29 8.30 -6.24
C LEU A 88 -3.27 6.80 -5.91
N VAL A 89 -3.39 6.39 -4.64
CA VAL A 89 -3.63 4.99 -4.27
C VAL A 89 -4.86 4.41 -4.99
N ALA A 90 -5.88 5.23 -5.28
CA ALA A 90 -7.04 4.81 -6.06
C ALA A 90 -6.68 4.35 -7.48
N LYS A 91 -5.64 4.96 -8.08
CA LYS A 91 -5.12 4.54 -9.40
C LYS A 91 -4.37 3.21 -9.33
N LEU A 92 -3.80 2.87 -8.18
CA LEU A 92 -3.18 1.56 -7.96
C LEU A 92 -4.24 0.47 -7.80
N ILE A 93 -5.36 0.77 -7.14
CA ILE A 93 -6.45 -0.19 -6.91
C ILE A 93 -7.13 -0.62 -8.23
N GLN A 94 -7.34 0.31 -9.17
CA GLN A 94 -8.08 0.03 -10.40
C GLN A 94 -7.54 -1.16 -11.23
N PRO A 95 -6.24 -1.21 -11.61
CA PRO A 95 -5.70 -2.34 -12.38
C PRO A 95 -5.48 -3.60 -11.52
N THR A 96 -5.34 -3.47 -10.20
CA THR A 96 -5.26 -4.64 -9.30
C THR A 96 -6.61 -5.36 -9.22
N PHE A 97 -7.72 -4.61 -9.16
CA PHE A 97 -9.07 -5.19 -9.13
C PHE A 97 -9.45 -5.90 -10.45
N GLN A 98 -8.88 -5.47 -11.59
CA GLN A 98 -9.16 -6.08 -12.89
C GLN A 98 -8.40 -7.40 -13.12
N ARG A 99 -7.45 -7.76 -12.26
CA ARG A 99 -6.54 -8.90 -12.44
C ARG A 99 -6.67 -10.00 -11.37
N GLY A 100 -7.46 -9.77 -10.32
CA GLY A 100 -7.89 -10.78 -9.34
C GLY A 100 -9.25 -11.36 -9.70
#